data_AF-A0A9D9K300-F1
#
_entry.id   AF-A0A9D9K300-F1
#
_cell.length_a   1.000
_cell.length_b   1.000
_cell.length_c   1.000
_cell.angle_alpha   90.00
_cell.angle_beta   90.00
_cell.angle_gamma   90.00
#
_symmetry.space_group_name_H-M   'P 1'
#
loop_
_entity.id
_entity.type
_entity.pdbx_description
1 polymer ?
#
loop_
_entity_poly.entity_id
_entity_poly.type
_entity_poly.pdbx_seq_one_letter_code
_entity_poly.pdbx_strand_id
1 'polypeptide(L)'
;MPRVIRPDDWDRLFAPNAPKRGGPLRALVNLMVFAFILGALIIGGAWLVNERQQQAERFAATATAFVETVIPQRTSIAAATQTVEAQGTATRIALRTATAQAAVTPGATLEAGIGSGEVVRGGNLRREPRVTPETVVGLIYPGDKITFLERRVVNGQTWFRIRVDQPATDRAGDGVPSGTEGWASALLLSTPR
;
A
#
# COMPACT_ATOMS: atom_id res chain seq x y z
N MET A 1 84.61 30.86 22.70
CA MET A 1 85.62 31.83 23.17
C MET A 1 84.88 33.09 23.63
N PRO A 2 85.11 33.61 24.84
CA PRO A 2 84.43 34.81 25.31
C PRO A 2 84.87 36.04 24.50
N ARG A 3 83.93 36.92 24.18
CA ARG A 3 84.21 38.13 23.40
C ARG A 3 84.90 39.15 24.33
N VAL A 4 86.19 39.36 24.13
CA VAL A 4 86.99 40.32 24.93
C VAL A 4 86.55 41.74 24.57
N ILE A 5 86.31 42.58 25.58
CA ILE A 5 85.96 44.00 25.44
C ILE A 5 87.12 44.69 24.72
N ARG A 6 86.83 45.37 23.61
CA ARG A 6 87.86 46.10 22.85
C ARG A 6 88.10 47.46 23.51
N PRO A 7 89.33 47.99 23.51
CA PRO A 7 89.62 49.32 24.05
C PRO A 7 88.73 50.42 23.46
N ASP A 8 88.39 50.30 22.17
CA ASP A 8 87.56 51.26 21.45
C ASP A 8 86.05 51.14 21.75
N ASP A 9 85.62 50.13 22.53
CA ASP A 9 84.20 49.97 22.88
C ASP A 9 83.74 51.11 23.81
N TRP A 10 84.64 51.71 24.59
CA TRP A 10 84.28 52.84 25.47
C TRP A 10 83.84 54.06 24.67
N ASP A 11 84.66 54.51 23.70
CA ASP A 11 84.32 55.63 22.83
C ASP A 11 83.08 55.33 21.97
N ARG A 12 82.96 54.10 21.47
CA ARG A 12 81.80 53.73 20.66
C ARG A 12 80.47 53.79 21.42
N LEU A 13 80.49 53.52 22.72
CA LEU A 13 79.28 53.46 23.56
C LEU A 13 78.95 54.77 24.25
N PHE A 14 79.95 55.62 24.51
CA PHE A 14 79.79 56.82 25.33
C PHE A 14 80.28 58.13 24.68
N ALA A 15 80.79 58.12 23.44
CA ALA A 15 81.14 59.36 22.74
C ALA A 15 79.91 60.27 22.54
N PRO A 16 80.08 61.60 22.40
CA PRO A 16 78.99 62.54 22.13
C PRO A 16 78.14 62.18 20.90
N ASN A 17 78.74 61.46 19.95
CA ASN A 17 78.11 61.02 18.70
C ASN A 17 77.66 59.54 18.74
N ALA A 18 77.69 58.90 19.92
CA ALA A 18 77.27 57.51 20.07
C ALA A 18 75.77 57.34 19.74
N PRO A 19 75.39 56.21 19.13
CA PRO A 19 74.00 55.99 18.71
C PRO A 19 73.08 56.00 19.94
N LYS A 20 72.13 56.95 19.97
CA LYS A 20 71.12 57.08 21.03
C LYS A 20 70.31 55.79 21.11
N ARG A 21 70.62 54.95 22.09
CA ARG A 21 69.86 53.72 22.38
C ARG A 21 68.48 54.14 22.87
N GLY A 22 67.43 53.60 22.25
CA GLY A 22 66.06 53.84 22.70
C GLY A 22 65.92 53.44 24.16
N GLY A 23 65.50 54.37 25.01
CA GLY A 23 65.35 54.12 26.44
C GLY A 23 64.24 53.10 26.76
N PRO A 24 64.13 52.68 28.03
CA PRO A 24 63.14 51.69 28.48
C PRO A 24 61.69 52.08 28.14
N LEU A 25 61.38 53.39 28.08
CA LEU A 25 60.07 53.89 27.68
C LEU A 25 59.70 53.48 26.24
N ARG A 26 60.65 53.53 25.29
CA ARG A 26 60.40 53.13 23.89
C ARG A 26 60.17 51.63 23.75
N ALA A 27 60.85 50.83 24.58
CA ALA A 27 60.63 49.39 24.64
C ALA A 27 59.21 49.07 25.17
N LEU A 28 58.76 49.77 26.21
CA LEU A 28 57.42 49.60 26.78
C LEU A 28 56.32 50.01 25.78
N VAL A 29 56.50 51.13 25.08
CA VAL A 29 55.58 51.56 24.01
C VAL A 29 55.50 50.51 22.90
N ASN A 30 56.65 50.03 22.42
CA ASN A 30 56.66 48.99 21.38
C ASN A 30 55.97 47.70 21.84
N LEU A 31 56.15 47.31 23.12
CA LEU A 31 55.52 46.11 23.68
C LEU A 31 54.01 46.26 23.79
N MET A 32 53.50 47.45 24.19
CA MET A 32 52.06 47.73 24.16
C MET A 32 51.48 47.65 22.76
N VAL A 33 52.15 48.26 21.77
CA VAL A 33 51.69 48.23 20.38
C VAL A 33 51.66 46.79 19.86
N PHE A 34 52.70 46.00 20.15
CA PHE A 34 52.73 44.58 19.77
C PHE A 34 51.59 43.78 20.42
N ALA A 35 51.37 43.96 21.72
CA ALA A 35 50.30 43.28 22.45
C ALA A 35 48.91 43.65 21.90
N PHE A 36 48.72 44.93 21.54
CA PHE A 36 47.48 45.41 20.94
C PHE A 36 47.23 44.78 19.56
N ILE A 37 48.25 44.75 18.69
CA ILE A 37 48.16 44.13 17.36
C ILE A 37 47.86 42.63 17.48
N LEU A 38 48.55 41.93 18.39
CA LEU A 38 48.30 40.51 18.66
C LEU A 38 46.88 40.27 19.17
N GLY A 39 46.41 41.09 20.11
CA GLY A 39 45.03 41.02 20.61
C GLY A 39 44.00 41.20 19.49
N ALA A 40 44.19 42.21 18.63
CA ALA A 40 43.31 42.47 17.50
C ALA A 40 43.30 41.30 16.48
N LEU A 41 44.45 40.68 16.21
CA LEU A 41 44.55 39.53 15.32
C LEU A 41 43.89 38.28 15.89
N ILE A 42 44.04 38.02 17.19
CA ILE A 42 43.40 36.88 17.85
C ILE A 42 41.89 37.04 17.86
N ILE A 43 41.39 38.22 18.25
CA ILE A 43 39.95 38.52 18.30
C ILE A 43 39.35 38.52 16.89
N GLY A 44 39.99 39.20 15.94
CA GLY A 44 39.54 39.25 14.55
C GLY A 44 39.57 37.89 13.86
N GLY A 45 40.60 37.08 14.13
CA GLY A 45 40.71 35.71 13.62
C GLY A 45 39.61 34.79 14.17
N ALA A 46 39.36 34.85 15.48
CA ALA A 46 38.27 34.08 16.10
C ALA A 46 36.88 34.50 15.57
N TRP A 47 36.65 35.80 15.39
CA TRP A 47 35.41 36.31 14.81
C TRP A 47 35.19 35.84 13.38
N LEU A 48 36.24 35.90 12.54
CA LEU A 48 36.16 35.43 11.16
C LEU A 48 35.86 33.93 11.06
N VAL A 49 36.50 33.11 11.91
CA VAL A 49 36.22 31.66 11.94
C VAL A 49 34.78 31.38 12.37
N ASN A 50 34.29 32.09 13.39
CA ASN A 50 32.91 31.96 13.88
C ASN A 50 31.88 32.35 12.81
N GLU A 51 32.11 33.44 12.08
CA GLU A 51 31.25 33.85 10.95
C GLU A 51 31.23 32.80 9.83
N ARG A 52 32.38 32.23 9.48
CA ARG A 52 32.44 31.17 8.45
C ARG A 52 31.73 29.89 8.91
N GLN A 53 31.81 29.56 10.20
CA GLN A 53 31.08 28.42 10.77
C GLN A 53 29.57 28.64 10.72
N GLN A 54 29.09 29.82 11.13
CA GLN A 54 27.67 30.16 11.04
C GLN A 54 27.14 30.14 9.60
N GLN A 55 27.94 30.60 8.63
CA GLN A 55 27.58 30.50 7.22
C GLN A 55 27.51 29.03 6.76
N ALA A 56 28.50 28.21 7.12
CA ALA A 56 28.52 26.79 6.78
C ALA A 56 27.33 26.03 7.39
N GLU A 57 26.95 26.33 8.63
CA GLU A 57 25.77 25.75 9.30
C GLU A 57 24.46 26.13 8.59
N ARG A 58 24.31 27.38 8.14
CA ARG A 58 23.13 27.81 7.37
C ARG A 58 23.03 27.10 6.03
N PHE A 59 24.15 26.92 5.32
CA PHE A 59 24.18 26.15 4.07
C PHE A 59 23.88 24.67 4.31
N ALA A 60 24.43 24.08 5.38
CA ALA A 60 24.16 22.70 5.77
C ALA A 60 22.69 22.48 6.19
N ALA A 61 22.10 23.40 6.95
CA ALA A 61 20.69 23.38 7.33
C ALA A 61 19.75 23.47 6.10
N THR A 62 20.11 24.30 5.12
CA THR A 62 19.35 24.42 3.87
C THR A 62 19.47 23.16 3.01
N ALA A 63 20.67 22.57 2.93
CA ALA A 63 20.91 21.34 2.19
C ALA A 63 20.18 20.13 2.81
N THR A 64 20.19 20.02 4.14
CA THR A 64 19.49 18.94 4.87
C THR A 64 17.98 19.07 4.74
N ALA A 65 17.41 20.27 4.83
CA ALA A 65 15.98 20.50 4.60
C ALA A 65 15.52 20.12 3.18
N PHE A 66 16.34 20.39 2.15
CA PHE A 66 16.05 19.99 0.78
C PHE A 66 16.09 18.45 0.60
N VAL A 67 17.07 17.79 1.19
CA VAL A 67 17.20 16.31 1.15
C VAL A 67 16.04 15.63 1.87
N GLU A 68 15.66 16.15 3.04
CA GLU A 68 14.60 15.60 3.87
C GLU A 68 13.21 15.76 3.25
N THR A 69 12.95 16.80 2.45
CA THR A 69 11.65 17.01 1.82
C THR A 69 11.51 16.36 0.45
N VAL A 70 12.55 16.42 -0.39
CA VAL A 70 12.44 16.04 -1.81
C VAL A 70 12.58 14.54 -2.04
N ILE A 71 13.48 13.85 -1.32
CA ILE A 71 13.70 12.41 -1.49
C ILE A 71 12.46 11.59 -1.10
N PRO A 72 11.84 11.77 0.08
CA PRO A 72 10.67 10.98 0.44
C PRO A 72 9.45 11.32 -0.44
N GLN A 73 9.30 12.58 -0.87
CA GLN A 73 8.23 12.95 -1.81
C GLN A 73 8.37 12.21 -3.14
N ARG A 74 9.57 12.15 -3.74
CA ARG A 74 9.80 11.41 -4.99
C ARG A 74 9.54 9.91 -4.84
N THR A 75 9.95 9.32 -3.72
CA THR A 75 9.70 7.89 -3.43
C THR A 75 8.21 7.62 -3.23
N SER A 76 7.48 8.51 -2.54
CA SER A 76 6.04 8.36 -2.31
C SER A 76 5.22 8.46 -3.60
N ILE A 77 5.59 9.37 -4.52
CA ILE A 77 4.92 9.53 -5.82
C ILE A 77 5.23 8.34 -6.72
N ALA A 78 6.48 7.88 -6.76
CA ALA A 78 6.85 6.70 -7.54
C ALA A 78 6.12 5.43 -7.03
N ALA A 79 6.02 5.25 -5.71
CA ALA A 79 5.27 4.14 -5.11
C ALA A 79 3.76 4.24 -5.42
N ALA A 80 3.18 5.44 -5.31
CA ALA A 80 1.78 5.66 -5.65
C ALA A 80 1.49 5.32 -7.13
N THR A 81 2.32 5.77 -8.07
CA THR A 81 2.18 5.44 -9.50
C THR A 81 2.28 3.94 -9.76
N GLN A 82 3.24 3.24 -9.12
CA GLN A 82 3.35 1.78 -9.25
C GLN A 82 2.11 1.04 -8.73
N THR A 83 1.50 1.49 -7.63
CA THR A 83 0.29 0.86 -7.10
C THR A 83 -0.92 1.03 -8.02
N VAL A 84 -1.07 2.20 -8.66
CA VAL A 84 -2.17 2.47 -9.60
C VAL A 84 -2.02 1.64 -10.87
N GLU A 85 -0.80 1.51 -11.40
CA GLU A 85 -0.52 0.68 -12.58
C GLU A 85 -0.73 -0.82 -12.30
N ALA A 86 -0.30 -1.31 -11.14
CA ALA A 86 -0.51 -2.68 -10.70
C ALA A 86 -2.00 -2.99 -10.53
N GLN A 87 -2.76 -2.09 -9.89
CA GLN A 87 -4.21 -2.23 -9.74
C GLN A 87 -4.95 -2.18 -11.07
N GLY A 88 -4.61 -1.25 -11.96
CA GLY A 88 -5.21 -1.15 -13.30
C GLY A 88 -4.97 -2.40 -14.15
N THR A 89 -3.76 -2.99 -14.03
CA THR A 89 -3.42 -4.25 -14.71
C THR A 89 -4.18 -5.44 -14.10
N ALA A 90 -4.24 -5.52 -12.77
CA ALA A 90 -5.00 -6.56 -12.07
C ALA A 90 -6.51 -6.52 -12.39
N THR A 91 -7.12 -5.33 -12.42
CA THR A 91 -8.53 -5.17 -12.80
C THR A 91 -8.78 -5.58 -14.24
N ARG A 92 -7.89 -5.23 -15.18
CA ARG A 92 -8.02 -5.65 -16.59
C ARG A 92 -7.89 -7.16 -16.77
N ILE A 93 -6.96 -7.79 -16.05
CA ILE A 93 -6.80 -9.25 -16.07
C ILE A 93 -8.03 -9.91 -15.45
N ALA A 94 -8.54 -9.41 -14.31
CA ALA A 94 -9.75 -9.94 -13.67
C ALA A 94 -10.96 -9.83 -14.60
N LEU A 95 -11.16 -8.70 -15.28
CA LEU A 95 -12.25 -8.54 -16.25
C LEU A 95 -12.12 -9.51 -17.43
N ARG A 96 -10.92 -9.61 -18.02
CA ARG A 96 -10.69 -10.48 -19.17
C ARG A 96 -10.84 -11.96 -18.78
N THR A 97 -10.40 -12.34 -17.58
CA THR A 97 -10.61 -13.68 -17.02
C THR A 97 -12.08 -13.94 -16.74
N ALA A 98 -12.84 -12.98 -16.22
CA ALA A 98 -14.29 -13.10 -16.04
C ALA A 98 -15.04 -13.24 -17.38
N THR A 99 -14.68 -12.47 -18.41
CA THR A 99 -15.25 -12.61 -19.76
C THR A 99 -14.85 -13.94 -20.40
N ALA A 100 -13.61 -14.40 -20.21
CA ALA A 100 -13.16 -15.70 -20.70
C ALA A 100 -13.87 -16.86 -19.97
N GLN A 101 -14.05 -16.78 -18.65
CA GLN A 101 -14.82 -17.76 -17.88
C GLN A 101 -16.30 -17.78 -18.28
N ALA A 102 -16.89 -16.61 -18.58
CA ALA A 102 -18.23 -16.54 -19.14
C ALA A 102 -18.31 -17.14 -20.56
N ALA A 103 -17.25 -17.02 -21.38
CA ALA A 103 -17.19 -17.60 -22.72
C ALA A 103 -16.88 -19.11 -22.72
N VAL A 104 -16.22 -19.63 -21.68
CA VAL A 104 -15.80 -21.04 -21.55
C VAL A 104 -16.75 -21.84 -20.64
N THR A 105 -17.85 -21.25 -20.17
CA THR A 105 -18.95 -22.00 -19.56
C THR A 105 -20.01 -22.32 -20.63
N PRO A 106 -19.94 -23.46 -21.34
CA PRO A 106 -21.11 -23.98 -22.02
C PRO A 106 -22.07 -24.51 -20.96
N GLY A 107 -23.15 -23.77 -20.69
CA GLY A 107 -24.31 -24.32 -19.97
C GLY A 107 -24.58 -23.73 -18.59
N ALA A 108 -25.10 -22.51 -18.57
CA ALA A 108 -26.20 -22.16 -17.67
C ALA A 108 -27.03 -21.05 -18.32
N THR A 109 -27.45 -21.27 -19.57
CA THR A 109 -28.74 -20.74 -19.99
C THR A 109 -29.72 -21.45 -19.06
N LEU A 110 -30.01 -20.86 -17.89
CA LEU A 110 -31.09 -21.32 -17.02
C LEU A 110 -32.31 -21.28 -17.93
N GLU A 111 -32.72 -22.46 -18.42
CA GLU A 111 -33.86 -22.58 -19.30
C GLU A 111 -34.99 -21.77 -18.67
N ALA A 112 -35.49 -20.77 -19.40
CA ALA A 112 -36.45 -19.81 -18.89
C ALA A 112 -37.70 -20.60 -18.52
N GLY A 113 -37.81 -20.91 -17.22
CA GLY A 113 -38.89 -21.72 -16.71
C GLY A 113 -40.23 -21.04 -16.91
N ILE A 114 -41.29 -21.84 -16.93
CA ILE A 114 -42.68 -21.38 -16.94
C ILE A 114 -43.12 -20.72 -15.61
N GLY A 115 -42.19 -20.51 -14.69
CA GLY A 115 -42.36 -19.82 -13.42
C GLY A 115 -41.39 -20.30 -12.35
N SER A 116 -41.37 -19.60 -11.23
CA SER A 116 -40.64 -19.98 -10.03
C SER A 116 -41.59 -20.44 -8.92
N GLY A 117 -41.08 -21.18 -7.95
CA GLY A 117 -41.86 -21.55 -6.77
C GLY A 117 -41.06 -22.31 -5.74
N GLU A 118 -41.79 -23.05 -4.92
CA GLU A 118 -41.20 -23.84 -3.84
C GLU A 118 -41.92 -25.17 -3.66
N VAL A 119 -41.22 -26.10 -3.05
CA VAL A 119 -41.82 -27.34 -2.56
C VAL A 119 -42.58 -27.03 -1.27
N VAL A 120 -43.89 -27.30 -1.25
CA VAL A 120 -44.76 -27.07 -0.09
C VAL A 120 -44.93 -28.34 0.75
N ARG A 121 -44.76 -29.52 0.14
CA ARG A 121 -44.79 -30.83 0.79
C ARG A 121 -43.66 -31.70 0.25
N GLY A 122 -42.93 -32.35 1.15
CA GLY A 122 -41.83 -33.23 0.76
C GLY A 122 -42.32 -34.47 0.01
N GLY A 123 -41.45 -35.02 -0.83
CA GLY A 123 -41.77 -36.23 -1.59
C GLY A 123 -40.69 -36.61 -2.59
N ASN A 124 -41.06 -37.47 -3.54
CA ASN A 124 -40.11 -38.02 -4.52
C ASN A 124 -40.02 -37.11 -5.75
N LEU A 125 -38.80 -36.73 -6.11
CA LEU A 125 -38.47 -36.26 -7.45
C LEU A 125 -38.24 -37.48 -8.36
N ARG A 126 -38.75 -37.42 -9.59
CA ARG A 126 -38.79 -38.60 -10.48
C ARG A 126 -38.20 -38.32 -11.86
N ARG A 127 -37.68 -39.34 -12.53
CA ARG A 127 -37.18 -39.25 -13.91
C ARG A 127 -38.31 -39.12 -14.93
N GLU A 128 -39.46 -39.69 -14.60
CA GLU A 128 -40.68 -39.66 -15.41
C GLU A 128 -41.88 -39.25 -14.54
N PRO A 129 -42.92 -38.65 -15.14
CA PRO A 129 -44.16 -38.28 -14.46
C PRO A 129 -45.06 -39.51 -14.21
N ARG A 130 -44.55 -40.49 -13.45
CA ARG A 130 -45.19 -41.77 -13.14
C ARG A 130 -44.82 -42.23 -11.73
N VAL A 131 -45.76 -42.82 -11.00
CA VAL A 131 -45.54 -43.30 -9.63
C VAL A 131 -45.04 -44.75 -9.62
N THR A 132 -43.76 -44.98 -9.87
CA THR A 132 -43.11 -46.30 -9.70
C THR A 132 -41.72 -46.17 -9.04
N PRO A 133 -41.25 -47.14 -8.25
CA PRO A 133 -40.01 -47.01 -7.47
C PRO A 133 -38.77 -46.66 -8.32
N GLU A 134 -38.64 -47.26 -9.49
CA GLU A 134 -37.51 -47.10 -10.41
C GLU A 134 -37.39 -45.70 -11.02
N THR A 135 -38.45 -44.91 -10.97
CA THR A 135 -38.42 -43.52 -11.46
C THR A 135 -37.88 -42.55 -10.41
N VAL A 136 -37.72 -42.95 -9.14
CA VAL A 136 -37.30 -42.03 -8.08
C VAL A 136 -35.83 -41.63 -8.27
N VAL A 137 -35.59 -40.33 -8.41
CA VAL A 137 -34.26 -39.71 -8.46
C VAL A 137 -33.74 -39.43 -7.05
N GLY A 138 -34.64 -38.99 -6.17
CA GLY A 138 -34.33 -38.63 -4.80
C GLY A 138 -35.49 -37.90 -4.14
N LEU A 139 -35.21 -37.30 -2.98
CA LEU A 139 -36.20 -36.58 -2.18
C LEU A 139 -36.09 -35.08 -2.39
N ILE A 140 -37.24 -34.44 -2.44
CA ILE A 140 -37.41 -32.99 -2.33
C ILE A 140 -38.10 -32.67 -1.00
N TYR A 141 -37.75 -31.55 -0.39
CA TYR A 141 -38.19 -31.16 0.94
C TYR A 141 -38.97 -29.85 0.90
N PRO A 142 -39.92 -29.64 1.83
CA PRO A 142 -40.57 -28.35 1.99
C PRO A 142 -39.54 -27.21 2.10
N GLY A 143 -39.78 -26.10 1.41
CA GLY A 143 -38.89 -24.94 1.39
C GLY A 143 -37.84 -24.93 0.27
N ASP A 144 -37.62 -26.06 -0.42
CA ASP A 144 -36.73 -26.11 -1.58
C ASP A 144 -37.23 -25.12 -2.65
N LYS A 145 -36.35 -24.21 -3.12
CA LYS A 145 -36.67 -23.26 -4.19
C LYS A 145 -36.43 -23.90 -5.54
N ILE A 146 -37.41 -23.72 -6.43
CA ILE A 146 -37.47 -24.44 -7.70
C ILE A 146 -37.85 -23.51 -8.86
N THR A 147 -37.39 -23.91 -10.04
CA THR A 147 -37.85 -23.38 -11.32
C THR A 147 -38.73 -24.43 -11.98
N PHE A 148 -39.93 -24.05 -12.43
CA PHE A 148 -40.80 -24.90 -13.24
C PHE A 148 -40.34 -24.87 -14.69
N LEU A 149 -40.07 -26.02 -15.29
CA LEU A 149 -39.60 -26.13 -16.68
C LEU A 149 -40.73 -26.54 -17.63
N GLU A 150 -41.52 -27.54 -17.24
CA GLU A 150 -42.59 -28.09 -18.08
C GLU A 150 -43.79 -28.49 -17.21
N ARG A 151 -45.01 -28.35 -17.74
CA ARG A 151 -46.23 -28.91 -17.15
C ARG A 151 -46.77 -30.02 -18.03
N ARG A 152 -47.10 -31.17 -17.44
CA ARG A 152 -47.71 -32.31 -18.15
C ARG A 152 -48.85 -32.93 -17.34
N VAL A 153 -49.89 -33.35 -18.02
CA VAL A 153 -50.98 -34.13 -17.42
C VAL A 153 -50.84 -35.59 -17.86
N VAL A 154 -50.72 -36.51 -16.90
CA VAL A 154 -50.57 -37.95 -17.13
C VAL A 154 -51.60 -38.67 -16.28
N ASN A 155 -52.47 -39.47 -16.90
CA ASN A 155 -53.55 -40.21 -16.21
C ASN A 155 -54.42 -39.31 -15.30
N GLY A 156 -54.72 -38.09 -15.76
CA GLY A 156 -55.50 -37.11 -14.99
C GLY A 156 -54.75 -36.40 -13.85
N GLN A 157 -53.48 -36.73 -13.61
CA GLN A 157 -52.64 -36.07 -12.61
C GLN A 157 -51.74 -35.02 -13.26
N THR A 158 -51.63 -33.85 -12.63
CA THR A 158 -50.73 -32.78 -13.08
C THR A 158 -49.35 -33.00 -12.49
N TRP A 159 -48.35 -32.98 -13.36
CA TRP A 159 -46.93 -33.10 -13.06
C TRP A 159 -46.19 -31.88 -13.59
N PHE A 160 -45.15 -31.50 -12.87
CA PHE A 160 -44.22 -30.49 -13.31
C PHE A 160 -42.82 -31.06 -13.40
N ARG A 161 -42.14 -30.81 -14.51
CA ARG A 161 -40.69 -30.92 -14.57
C ARG A 161 -40.13 -29.68 -13.92
N ILE A 162 -39.29 -29.86 -12.92
CA ILE A 162 -38.70 -28.80 -12.11
C ILE A 162 -37.19 -28.94 -12.10
N ARG A 163 -36.51 -27.82 -11.86
CA ARG A 163 -35.11 -27.79 -11.43
C ARG A 163 -35.07 -27.28 -10.00
N VAL A 164 -34.31 -27.94 -9.14
CA VAL A 164 -34.04 -27.44 -7.79
C VAL A 164 -32.97 -26.38 -7.86
N ASP A 165 -33.29 -25.13 -7.55
CA ASP A 165 -32.32 -24.04 -7.61
C ASP A 165 -31.59 -23.90 -6.26
N GLN A 166 -32.33 -24.00 -5.16
CA GLN A 166 -31.78 -23.88 -3.81
C GLN A 166 -32.42 -24.89 -2.84
N PRO A 167 -31.64 -25.85 -2.32
CA PRO A 167 -32.01 -26.68 -1.18
C PRO A 167 -32.44 -25.87 0.05
N ALA A 168 -33.51 -26.31 0.73
CA ALA A 168 -33.87 -25.82 2.05
C ALA A 168 -32.75 -26.06 3.07
N THR A 169 -32.58 -25.15 4.01
CA THR A 169 -31.53 -25.22 5.05
C THR A 169 -31.88 -26.18 6.19
N ASP A 170 -33.16 -26.50 6.36
CA ASP A 170 -33.77 -27.25 7.47
C ASP A 170 -34.27 -28.64 7.05
N ARG A 171 -33.65 -29.24 6.03
CA ARG A 171 -34.00 -30.59 5.56
C ARG A 171 -33.79 -31.64 6.66
N ALA A 172 -34.75 -32.56 6.80
CA ALA A 172 -34.67 -33.66 7.75
C ALA A 172 -33.75 -34.82 7.28
N GLY A 173 -33.06 -34.69 6.15
CA GLY A 173 -32.16 -35.71 5.59
C GLY A 173 -31.59 -35.33 4.22
N ASP A 174 -30.94 -36.30 3.58
CA ASP A 174 -30.33 -36.13 2.26
C ASP A 174 -31.40 -35.98 1.18
N GLY A 175 -31.48 -34.77 0.63
CA GLY A 175 -32.32 -34.44 -0.53
C GLY A 175 -31.49 -34.27 -1.80
N VAL A 176 -32.17 -34.06 -2.93
CA VAL A 176 -31.49 -33.78 -4.19
C VAL A 176 -30.70 -32.45 -4.11
N PRO A 177 -29.50 -32.36 -4.74
CA PRO A 177 -28.70 -31.15 -4.77
C PRO A 177 -29.29 -30.08 -5.71
N SER A 178 -28.82 -28.84 -5.57
CA SER A 178 -29.12 -27.76 -6.53
C SER A 178 -28.68 -28.15 -7.95
N GLY A 179 -29.45 -27.72 -8.94
CA GLY A 179 -29.30 -28.08 -10.35
C GLY A 179 -29.98 -29.39 -10.75
N THR A 180 -30.48 -30.19 -9.79
CA THR A 180 -31.15 -31.46 -10.12
C THR A 180 -32.50 -31.20 -10.79
N GLU A 181 -32.73 -31.88 -11.91
CA GLU A 181 -34.00 -31.85 -12.62
C GLU A 181 -34.80 -33.14 -12.45
N GLY A 182 -36.12 -33.01 -12.46
CA GLY A 182 -37.02 -34.15 -12.51
C GLY A 182 -38.48 -33.76 -12.43
N TRP A 183 -39.35 -34.75 -12.46
CA TRP A 183 -40.79 -34.65 -12.37
C TRP A 183 -41.25 -34.77 -10.93
N ALA A 184 -42.04 -33.80 -10.48
CA ALA A 184 -42.73 -33.82 -9.21
C ALA A 184 -44.23 -33.60 -9.42
N SER A 185 -45.04 -34.21 -8.55
CA SER A 185 -46.49 -34.02 -8.58
C SER A 185 -46.83 -32.59 -8.20
N ALA A 186 -47.82 -31.98 -8.87
CA ALA A 186 -48.30 -30.64 -8.54
C ALA A 186 -48.79 -30.51 -7.08
N LEU A 187 -49.17 -31.62 -6.43
CA LEU A 187 -49.60 -31.64 -5.03
C LEU A 187 -48.47 -31.35 -4.02
N LEU A 188 -47.22 -31.45 -4.46
CA LEU A 188 -46.03 -31.20 -3.65
C LEU A 188 -45.52 -29.77 -3.78
N LEU A 189 -46.00 -29.03 -4.77
CA LEU A 189 -45.40 -27.78 -5.22
C LEU A 189 -46.36 -26.60 -5.03
N SER A 190 -45.81 -25.40 -4.88
CA SER A 190 -46.58 -24.17 -4.99
C SER A 190 -47.12 -23.99 -6.41
N THR A 191 -48.05 -23.05 -6.60
CA THR A 191 -48.37 -22.61 -7.97
C THR A 191 -47.17 -21.88 -8.57
N PRO A 192 -46.88 -22.07 -9.88
CA PRO A 192 -45.87 -21.27 -10.57
C PRO A 192 -46.20 -19.77 -10.45
N ARG A 193 -45.19 -18.96 -10.16
CA ARG A 193 -45.25 -17.48 -10.11
C ARG A 193 -44.26 -16.86 -11.09
#